data_AF-A0AAW1JRR4-F1
#
_entry.id   AF-A0AAW1JRR4-F1
#
_cell.length_a   1.000
_cell.length_b   1.000
_cell.length_c   1.000
_cell.angle_alpha   90.00
_cell.angle_beta   90.00
_cell.angle_gamma   90.00
#
_symmetry.space_group_name_H-M   'P 1'
#
loop_
_entity.id
_entity.type
_entity.pdbx_description
1 polymer ?
#
loop_
_entity_poly.entity_id
_entity_poly.type
_entity_poly.pdbx_seq_one_letter_code
_entity_poly.pdbx_strand_id
1 'polypeptide(L)'
;MPWNTLMNTMMNVMHERGVTIDQISEVLTRVPIHPHVVPAIKAAHAMGCDLKVISDDNTFFIETVLTHLGLGDCFSEINPNPSYVDDKGRLRILPHHRDFVNLSHSCCNPCPPNMCKGDVIKRILGVA
;
A
#
# COMPACT_ATOMS: atom_id res chain seq x y z
N MET A 1 -3.90 16.69 -10.46
CA MET A 1 -2.98 16.32 -9.36
C MET A 1 -2.87 14.80 -9.37
N PRO A 2 -1.66 14.21 -9.40
CA PRO A 2 -1.48 12.77 -9.32
C PRO A 2 -2.05 12.19 -8.01
N TRP A 3 -2.52 10.93 -8.04
CA TRP A 3 -3.16 10.27 -6.90
C TRP A 3 -2.30 10.27 -5.64
N ASN A 4 -1.03 9.86 -5.75
CA ASN A 4 -0.10 9.83 -4.61
C ASN A 4 0.09 11.21 -3.96
N THR A 5 0.26 12.26 -4.78
CA THR A 5 0.35 13.65 -4.30
C THR A 5 -0.92 14.06 -3.59
N LEU A 6 -2.09 13.76 -4.17
CA LEU A 6 -3.38 14.06 -3.55
C LEU A 6 -3.50 13.39 -2.17
N MET A 7 -3.20 12.09 -2.07
CA MET A 7 -3.29 11.36 -0.82
C MET A 7 -2.34 11.93 0.24
N ASN A 8 -1.09 12.23 -0.12
CA ASN A 8 -0.14 12.88 0.79
C ASN A 8 -0.63 14.27 1.25
N THR A 9 -1.21 15.07 0.34
CA THR A 9 -1.81 16.36 0.68
C THR A 9 -2.99 16.20 1.64
N MET A 10 -3.87 15.22 1.40
CA MET A 10 -5.02 14.97 2.27
C MET A 10 -4.60 14.53 3.68
N MET A 11 -3.55 13.71 3.81
CA MET A 11 -3.01 13.35 5.13
C MET A 11 -2.48 14.58 5.89
N ASN A 12 -1.85 15.52 5.19
CA ASN A 12 -1.43 16.79 5.80
C ASN A 12 -2.63 17.64 6.26
N VAL A 13 -3.67 17.76 5.42
CA VAL A 13 -4.90 18.50 5.77
C VAL A 13 -5.60 17.86 6.97
N MET A 14 -5.65 16.53 7.06
CA MET A 14 -6.22 15.82 8.21
C MET A 14 -5.43 16.13 9.49
N HIS A 15 -4.10 16.08 9.43
CA HIS A 15 -3.26 16.41 10.58
C HIS A 15 -3.42 17.87 11.03
N GLU A 16 -3.49 18.83 10.09
CA GLU A 16 -3.73 20.25 10.40
C GLU A 16 -5.07 20.48 11.12
N ARG A 17 -6.02 19.54 10.97
CA ARG A 17 -7.31 19.52 11.68
C ARG A 17 -7.28 18.73 12.99
N GLY A 18 -6.11 18.26 13.42
CA GLY A 18 -5.91 17.53 14.66
C GLY A 18 -6.19 16.03 14.60
N VAL A 19 -6.32 15.44 13.40
CA VAL A 19 -6.45 13.99 13.26
C VAL A 19 -5.11 13.32 13.58
N THR A 20 -5.12 12.37 14.51
CA THR A 20 -3.93 11.63 14.94
C THR A 20 -3.72 10.35 14.13
N ILE A 21 -2.49 9.84 14.14
CA ILE A 21 -2.16 8.53 13.55
C ILE A 21 -3.01 7.41 14.16
N ASP A 22 -3.21 7.44 15.48
CA ASP A 22 -4.01 6.42 16.18
C ASP A 22 -5.48 6.42 15.70
N GLN A 23 -6.06 7.61 15.49
CA GLN A 23 -7.42 7.73 14.94
C GLN A 23 -7.50 7.17 13.52
N ILE A 24 -6.47 7.40 12.69
CA ILE A 24 -6.39 6.82 11.35
C ILE A 24 -6.31 5.29 11.46
N SER A 25 -5.43 4.76 12.31
CA SER A 25 -5.30 3.31 12.54
C SER A 25 -6.62 2.69 13.00
N GLU A 26 -7.32 3.32 13.95
CA GLU A 26 -8.61 2.84 14.46
C GLU A 26 -9.70 2.80 13.38
N VAL A 27 -9.71 3.76 12.45
CA VAL A 27 -10.65 3.74 11.33
C VAL A 27 -10.30 2.64 10.34
N LEU A 28 -9.01 2.40 10.07
CA LEU A 28 -8.55 1.36 9.16
C LEU A 28 -8.96 -0.05 9.61
N THR A 29 -9.09 -0.31 10.91
CA THR A 29 -9.58 -1.60 11.41
C THR A 29 -11.06 -1.87 11.07
N ARG A 30 -11.79 -0.86 10.60
CA ARG A 30 -13.22 -0.95 10.27
C ARG A 30 -13.46 -1.15 8.77
N VAL A 31 -12.40 -1.27 7.96
CA VAL A 31 -12.50 -1.51 6.52
C VAL A 31 -13.31 -2.81 6.29
N PRO A 32 -14.38 -2.77 5.48
CA PRO A 32 -15.17 -3.96 5.20
C PRO A 32 -14.35 -4.96 4.38
N ILE A 33 -14.18 -6.16 4.92
CA ILE A 33 -13.51 -7.27 4.25
C ILE A 33 -14.52 -8.37 3.98
N HIS A 34 -14.52 -8.88 2.74
CA HIS A 34 -15.39 -10.00 2.39
C HIS A 34 -15.04 -11.22 3.27
N PRO A 35 -16.04 -11.92 3.86
CA PRO A 35 -15.80 -12.96 4.87
C PRO A 35 -14.84 -14.08 4.44
N HIS A 36 -14.73 -14.32 3.12
CA HIS A 36 -13.90 -15.37 2.56
C HIS A 36 -12.44 -14.95 2.28
N VAL A 37 -12.08 -13.67 2.38
CA VAL A 37 -10.71 -13.20 2.08
C VAL A 37 -9.70 -13.72 3.09
N VAL A 38 -9.95 -13.54 4.38
CA VAL A 38 -9.02 -13.99 5.45
C VAL A 38 -8.86 -15.52 5.42
N PRO A 39 -9.94 -16.34 5.36
CA PRO A 39 -9.80 -17.79 5.20
C PRO A 39 -9.02 -18.22 3.96
N ALA A 40 -9.26 -17.58 2.81
CA ALA A 40 -8.56 -17.93 1.57
C ALA A 40 -7.05 -17.64 1.65
N ILE A 41 -6.66 -16.49 2.19
CA ILE A 41 -5.25 -16.13 2.39
C ILE A 41 -4.58 -17.12 3.34
N LYS A 42 -5.20 -17.41 4.48
CA LYS A 42 -4.66 -18.37 5.47
C LYS A 42 -4.54 -19.78 4.90
N ALA A 43 -5.53 -20.22 4.12
CA ALA A 43 -5.49 -21.53 3.46
C ALA A 43 -4.35 -21.62 2.44
N ALA A 44 -4.18 -20.60 1.58
CA ALA A 44 -3.09 -20.55 0.61
C ALA A 44 -1.72 -20.55 1.30
N HIS A 45 -1.55 -19.75 2.36
CA HIS A 45 -0.32 -19.73 3.15
C HIS A 45 -0.03 -21.09 3.80
N ALA A 46 -1.05 -21.74 4.39
CA ALA A 46 -0.91 -23.07 4.99
C ALA A 46 -0.57 -24.18 3.97
N MET A 47 -0.94 -24.00 2.69
CA MET A 47 -0.53 -24.89 1.59
C MET A 47 0.91 -24.62 1.10
N GLY A 48 1.62 -23.67 1.71
CA GLY A 48 2.98 -23.30 1.32
C GLY A 48 3.05 -22.39 0.09
N CYS A 49 1.95 -21.72 -0.27
CA CYS A 49 1.99 -20.72 -1.34
C CYS A 49 2.81 -19.50 -0.92
N ASP A 50 3.64 -19.03 -1.83
CA ASP A 50 4.35 -17.77 -1.68
C ASP A 50 3.42 -16.59 -2.02
N LEU A 51 2.91 -15.93 -0.99
CA LEU A 51 1.95 -14.83 -1.14
C LEU A 51 2.66 -13.47 -1.13
N LYS A 52 2.25 -12.59 -2.04
CA LYS A 52 2.77 -11.22 -2.17
C LYS A 52 1.65 -10.20 -2.36
N VAL A 53 1.82 -8.98 -1.85
CA VAL A 53 0.87 -7.87 -2.05
C VAL A 53 1.45 -6.86 -3.02
N ILE A 54 0.66 -6.41 -4.00
CA ILE A 54 0.99 -5.31 -4.91
C ILE A 54 -0.17 -4.32 -4.93
N SER A 55 0.00 -3.17 -4.27
CA SER A 55 -1.09 -2.21 -4.06
C SER A 55 -0.63 -0.78 -4.31
N ASP A 56 -1.47 0.01 -5.00
CA ASP A 56 -1.27 1.45 -5.17
C ASP A 56 -1.84 2.24 -3.97
N ASP A 57 -1.62 1.68 -2.78
CA ASP A 57 -1.89 2.28 -1.48
C ASP A 57 -0.57 2.40 -0.71
N ASN A 58 -0.58 2.77 0.55
CA ASN A 58 0.62 3.07 1.32
C ASN A 58 0.96 2.01 2.38
N THR A 59 2.24 1.92 2.74
CA THR A 59 2.76 0.95 3.71
C THR A 59 1.98 0.95 5.02
N PHE A 60 1.71 2.13 5.58
CA PHE A 60 1.03 2.28 6.87
C PHE A 60 -0.40 1.73 6.82
N PHE A 61 -1.16 2.00 5.76
CA PHE A 61 -2.53 1.48 5.62
C PHE A 61 -2.55 -0.03 5.49
N ILE A 62 -1.73 -0.56 4.58
CA ILE A 62 -1.70 -2.01 4.30
C ILE A 62 -1.27 -2.78 5.56
N GLU A 63 -0.17 -2.36 6.20
CA GLU A 63 0.34 -3.06 7.38
C GLU A 63 -0.63 -2.98 8.56
N THR A 64 -1.31 -1.85 8.75
CA THR A 64 -2.34 -1.70 9.79
C THR A 64 -3.48 -2.70 9.57
N VAL A 65 -4.02 -2.78 8.36
CA VAL A 65 -5.12 -3.69 8.02
C VAL A 65 -4.68 -5.15 8.13
N LEU A 66 -3.51 -5.51 7.58
CA LEU A 66 -2.99 -6.88 7.65
C LEU A 66 -2.74 -7.32 9.09
N THR A 67 -2.17 -6.44 9.93
CA THR A 67 -1.94 -6.71 11.35
C THR A 67 -3.26 -6.93 12.07
N HIS A 68 -4.25 -6.05 11.86
CA HIS A 68 -5.58 -6.18 12.46
C HIS A 68 -6.26 -7.51 12.10
N LEU A 69 -6.11 -7.98 10.86
CA LEU A 69 -6.69 -9.24 10.39
C LEU A 69 -5.88 -10.49 10.77
N GLY A 70 -4.72 -10.32 11.44
CA GLY A 70 -3.80 -11.41 11.76
C GLY A 70 -3.23 -12.09 10.52
N LEU A 71 -2.83 -11.29 9.53
CA LEU A 71 -2.29 -11.69 8.24
C LEU A 71 -0.85 -11.21 7.98
N GLY A 72 -0.21 -10.53 8.94
CA GLY A 72 1.12 -9.94 8.77
C GLY A 72 2.18 -10.93 8.28
N ASP A 73 2.19 -12.14 8.82
CA ASP A 73 3.19 -13.18 8.48
C ASP A 73 2.80 -14.03 7.25
N CYS A 74 1.64 -13.77 6.64
CA CYS A 74 1.19 -14.57 5.49
C CYS A 74 1.93 -14.22 4.19
N PHE A 75 2.52 -13.02 4.11
CA PHE A 75 3.09 -12.46 2.88
C PHE A 75 4.60 -12.34 2.98
N SER A 76 5.32 -12.82 1.97
CA SER A 76 6.78 -12.73 1.89
C SER A 76 7.27 -11.38 1.37
N GLU A 77 6.42 -10.65 0.63
CA GLU A 77 6.74 -9.36 0.03
C GLU A 77 5.48 -8.48 -0.07
N ILE A 78 5.60 -7.21 0.31
CA ILE A 78 4.55 -6.20 0.17
C ILE A 78 5.13 -5.04 -0.65
N ASN A 79 4.43 -4.67 -1.72
CA ASN A 79 4.81 -3.60 -2.64
C ASN A 79 3.79 -2.47 -2.63
N PRO A 80 3.91 -1.51 -1.70
CA PRO A 80 3.09 -0.31 -1.63
C PRO A 80 3.82 0.93 -2.16
N ASN A 81 3.14 2.06 -2.15
CA ASN A 81 3.76 3.37 -2.02
C ASN A 81 4.38 3.51 -0.61
N PRO A 82 5.68 3.85 -0.46
CA PRO A 82 6.28 4.00 0.86
C PRO A 82 5.59 5.06 1.70
N SER A 83 5.44 4.83 3.00
CA SER A 83 4.94 5.84 3.93
C SER A 83 5.61 5.77 5.29
N TYR A 84 5.64 6.90 5.99
CA TYR A 84 6.17 7.01 7.35
C TYR A 84 5.48 8.12 8.12
N VAL A 85 5.51 8.07 9.44
CA VAL A 85 5.07 9.18 10.29
C VAL A 85 6.27 10.09 10.53
N ASP A 86 6.13 11.38 10.23
CA ASP A 86 7.21 12.36 10.44
C ASP A 86 7.33 12.79 11.90
N ASP A 87 8.33 13.63 12.19
CA ASP A 87 8.62 14.20 13.51
C ASP A 87 7.47 15.03 14.10
N LYS A 88 6.52 15.44 13.27
CA LYS A 88 5.33 16.20 13.66
C LYS A 88 4.10 15.30 13.85
N GLY A 89 4.23 13.99 13.67
CA GLY A 89 3.10 13.06 13.76
C GLY A 89 2.24 13.02 12.49
N ARG A 90 2.76 13.48 11.34
CA ARG A 90 2.05 13.45 10.06
C ARG A 90 2.37 12.19 9.29
N LEU A 91 1.34 11.54 8.76
CA LEU A 91 1.55 10.48 7.78
C LEU A 91 2.02 11.08 6.45
N ARG A 92 3.23 10.71 6.04
CA ARG A 92 3.86 11.07 4.77
C ARG A 92 3.74 9.89 3.82
N ILE A 93 3.30 10.16 2.60
CA ILE A 93 3.20 9.17 1.53
C ILE A 93 4.16 9.58 0.41
N LEU A 94 4.99 8.65 -0.02
CA LEU A 94 5.95 8.80 -1.10
C LEU A 94 5.50 7.98 -2.32
N PRO A 95 5.89 8.35 -3.54
CA PRO A 95 5.66 7.52 -4.72
C PRO A 95 6.51 6.23 -4.64
N HIS A 96 6.00 5.12 -5.18
CA HIS A 96 6.78 3.88 -5.32
C HIS A 96 7.99 4.09 -6.25
N HIS A 97 7.77 4.76 -7.38
CA HIS A 97 8.82 5.12 -8.32
C HIS A 97 9.45 6.48 -7.97
N ARG A 98 10.78 6.51 -7.77
CA ARG A 98 11.49 7.73 -7.33
C ARG A 98 11.38 8.90 -8.30
N ASP A 99 11.40 8.65 -9.61
CA ASP A 99 11.31 9.69 -10.65
C ASP A 99 9.92 9.74 -11.31
N PHE A 100 8.83 9.62 -10.52
CA PHE A 100 7.46 9.60 -11.04
C PHE A 100 7.00 10.88 -11.77
N VAL A 101 7.77 11.97 -11.70
CA VAL A 101 7.45 13.23 -12.41
C VAL A 101 7.85 13.13 -13.88
N ASN A 102 8.95 12.44 -14.19
CA ASN A 102 9.47 12.28 -15.55
C ASN A 102 9.35 10.84 -16.08
N LEU A 103 9.03 9.86 -15.22
CA LEU A 103 8.77 8.49 -15.64
C LEU A 103 7.47 8.43 -16.45
N SER A 104 7.60 8.16 -17.74
CA SER A 104 6.54 7.53 -18.52
C SER A 104 6.82 6.03 -18.55
N HIS A 105 5.90 5.23 -18.03
CA HIS A 105 5.98 3.79 -18.21
C HIS A 105 5.59 3.45 -19.65
N SER A 106 6.39 2.64 -20.34
CA SER A 106 6.07 2.11 -21.68
C SER A 106 5.01 0.98 -21.64
N CYS A 107 4.02 1.10 -20.76
CA CYS A 107 2.98 0.10 -20.59
C CYS A 107 1.95 0.18 -21.71
N CYS A 108 1.53 -0.97 -22.23
CA CYS A 108 0.43 -1.05 -23.19
C CYS A 108 -0.90 -0.59 -22.58
N ASN A 109 -1.11 -0.88 -21.29
CA ASN A 109 -2.24 -0.36 -20.52
C ASN A 109 -1.79 0.85 -19.68
N PRO A 110 -2.57 1.94 -19.61
CA PRO A 110 -2.25 3.08 -18.77
C PRO A 110 -2.08 2.67 -17.31
N CYS A 111 -1.01 3.15 -16.67
CA CYS A 111 -0.79 3.00 -15.24
C CYS A 111 -0.42 4.36 -14.63
N PRO A 112 -0.70 4.57 -13.33
CA PRO A 112 -0.37 5.84 -12.70
C PRO A 112 1.16 5.99 -12.58
N PRO A 113 1.68 7.22 -12.69
CA PRO A 113 3.12 7.45 -12.75
C PRO A 113 3.85 7.07 -11.46
N ASN A 114 3.16 7.09 -10.31
CA ASN A 114 3.77 6.76 -9.03
C ASN A 114 4.03 5.26 -8.84
N MET A 115 3.29 4.37 -9.50
CA MET A 115 3.46 2.92 -9.37
C MET A 115 2.96 2.15 -10.60
N CYS A 116 3.86 1.39 -11.23
CA CYS A 116 3.51 0.40 -12.25
C CYS A 116 3.48 -1.01 -11.65
N LYS A 117 2.29 -1.58 -11.47
CA LYS A 117 2.14 -2.97 -10.99
C LYS A 117 2.73 -3.99 -11.96
N GLY A 118 2.70 -3.70 -13.27
CA GLY A 118 3.28 -4.56 -14.29
C GLY A 118 4.79 -4.73 -14.11
N ASP A 119 5.52 -3.65 -13.84
CA ASP A 119 6.96 -3.69 -13.61
C ASP A 119 7.30 -4.39 -12.29
N VAL A 120 6.47 -4.19 -11.24
CA VAL A 120 6.60 -4.94 -9.98
C VAL A 120 6.41 -6.44 -10.20
N ILE A 121 5.40 -6.85 -10.97
CA ILE A 121 5.16 -8.26 -11.30
C ILE A 121 6.33 -8.84 -12.10
N LYS A 122 6.82 -8.12 -13.12
CA LYS A 122 7.99 -8.53 -13.92
C LYS A 122 9.22 -8.77 -13.06
N ARG A 123 9.50 -7.87 -12.12
CA ARG A 123 10.59 -8.01 -11.14
C ARG A 123 10.40 -9.25 -10.26
N ILE A 124 9.19 -9.47 -9.73
CA ILE A 124 8.87 -10.65 -8.90
C ILE A 124 9.06 -11.95 -9.69
N LEU A 125 8.67 -11.97 -10.96
CA LEU A 125 8.78 -13.13 -11.84
C LEU A 125 10.18 -13.30 -12.47
N GLY A 126 11.10 -12.35 -12.28
CA GLY A 126 12.45 -12.39 -12.86
C GLY A 126 12.49 -12.26 -14.39
N VAL A 127 11.46 -11.66 -15.00
CA VAL A 127 11.36 -11.46 -16.45
C VAL A 127 11.51 -9.98 -16.79
N ALA A 128 12.71 -9.57 -17.20
CA ALA A 128 13.01 -8.20 -17.62
C ALA A 128 12.64 -8.00 -19.10
#